data_AF-A0AAV9CCV7-F1
#
_entry.id   AF-A0AAV9CCV7-F1
#
_cell.length_a   1.000
_cell.length_b   1.000
_cell.length_c   1.000
_cell.angle_alpha   90.00
_cell.angle_beta   90.00
_cell.angle_gamma   90.00
#
_symmetry.space_group_name_H-M   'P 1'
#
loop_
_entity.id
_entity.type
_entity.pdbx_description
1 polymer ?
#
loop_
_entity_poly.entity_id
_entity_poly.type
_entity_poly.pdbx_seq_one_letter_code
_entity_poly.pdbx_strand_id
1 'polypeptide(L)'
;MKEFGQAKNFIEKQLKIEMGKSLEMGAIHAGDFLRRFCSHLGMNNKEVKAAQEAVQKSEELDIRRIPVSVAAAIIYMITQLSDDKKLLRDISLATGVAEGTIRNAYKDLYPHAAKLIPTSYAKEEDLRNLCRP
;
A
#
# COMPACT_ATOMS: atom_id res chain seq x y z
N MET A 1 -12.37 -18.81 -31.41
CA MET A 1 -12.68 -18.42 -30.01
C MET A 1 -11.45 -17.75 -29.39
N LYS A 2 -11.25 -16.45 -29.56
CA LYS A 2 -10.15 -15.72 -28.89
C LYS A 2 -10.45 -14.23 -28.74
N GLU A 3 -11.62 -13.88 -28.20
CA GLU A 3 -12.03 -12.46 -28.12
C GLU A 3 -12.27 -11.96 -26.68
N PHE A 4 -12.12 -12.81 -25.65
CA PHE A 4 -12.31 -12.39 -24.26
C PHE A 4 -11.05 -11.86 -23.55
N GLY A 5 -9.86 -12.00 -24.18
CA GLY A 5 -8.58 -11.61 -23.56
C GLY A 5 -8.23 -10.11 -23.68
N GLN A 6 -8.89 -9.37 -24.57
CA GLN A 6 -8.51 -7.99 -24.88
C GLN A 6 -9.22 -6.93 -24.01
N ALA A 7 -10.39 -7.23 -23.45
CA ALA A 7 -11.10 -6.31 -22.57
C ALA A 7 -10.40 -6.13 -21.21
N LYS A 8 -9.86 -7.23 -20.64
CA LYS A 8 -9.12 -7.18 -19.36
C LYS A 8 -7.86 -6.31 -19.47
N ASN A 9 -7.11 -6.47 -20.56
CA ASN A 9 -5.90 -5.69 -20.80
C ASN A 9 -6.21 -4.22 -21.11
N PHE A 10 -7.37 -3.90 -21.68
CA PHE A 10 -7.75 -2.52 -21.97
C PHE A 10 -8.15 -1.75 -20.70
N ILE A 11 -8.88 -2.39 -19.78
CA ILE A 11 -9.24 -1.80 -18.47
C ILE A 11 -7.99 -1.67 -17.58
N GLU A 12 -7.11 -2.68 -17.53
CA GLU A 12 -5.83 -2.58 -16.81
C GLU A 12 -4.93 -1.46 -17.35
N LYS A 13 -4.94 -1.24 -18.67
CA LYS A 13 -4.16 -0.17 -19.30
C LYS A 13 -4.78 1.20 -19.03
N GLN A 14 -6.10 1.32 -19.01
CA GLN A 14 -6.79 2.55 -18.59
C GLN A 14 -6.57 2.86 -17.10
N LEU A 15 -6.63 1.88 -16.20
CA LEU A 15 -6.29 2.08 -14.78
C LEU A 15 -4.83 2.52 -14.60
N LYS A 16 -3.88 1.90 -15.32
CA LYS A 16 -2.48 2.33 -15.31
C LYS A 16 -2.27 3.72 -15.89
N ILE A 17 -3.07 4.13 -16.88
CA ILE A 17 -3.00 5.46 -17.49
C ILE A 17 -3.62 6.53 -16.58
N GLU A 18 -4.71 6.24 -15.89
CA GLU A 18 -5.32 7.12 -14.87
C GLU A 18 -4.38 7.31 -13.67
N MET A 19 -3.77 6.22 -13.19
CA MET A 19 -2.79 6.26 -12.09
C MET A 19 -1.46 6.91 -12.51
N GLY A 20 -1.01 6.70 -13.75
CA GLY A 20 0.23 7.26 -14.31
C GLY A 20 0.13 8.75 -14.57
N LYS A 21 -1.00 9.24 -15.10
CA LYS A 21 -1.22 10.68 -15.33
C LYS A 21 -1.44 11.47 -14.04
N SER A 22 -1.99 10.84 -13.00
CA SER A 22 -2.23 11.52 -11.72
C SER A 22 -0.94 11.72 -10.92
N LEU A 23 0.09 10.88 -11.15
CA LEU A 23 1.41 11.03 -10.54
C LEU A 23 2.21 12.22 -11.12
N GLU A 24 1.87 12.71 -12.33
CA GLU A 24 2.51 13.87 -12.96
C GLU A 24 2.04 15.22 -12.38
N MET A 25 0.96 15.25 -11.59
CA MET A 25 0.50 16.45 -10.87
C MET A 25 0.93 16.39 -9.41
N GLY A 26 2.16 16.88 -9.18
CA GLY A 26 2.93 16.84 -7.93
C GLY A 26 2.13 17.04 -6.63
N ALA A 27 2.40 16.13 -5.69
CA ALA A 27 2.11 16.19 -4.25
C ALA A 27 0.64 16.23 -3.78
N ILE A 28 -0.30 16.83 -4.52
CA ILE A 28 -1.68 17.00 -4.05
C ILE A 28 -2.47 15.67 -4.10
N HIS A 29 -2.07 14.72 -4.95
CA HIS A 29 -2.85 13.49 -5.19
C HIS A 29 -2.38 12.23 -4.41
N ALA A 30 -1.11 12.09 -4.05
CA ALA A 30 -0.60 10.86 -3.43
C ALA A 30 -1.25 10.58 -2.06
N GLY A 31 -1.38 11.62 -1.23
CA GLY A 31 -2.09 11.53 0.05
C GLY A 31 -3.60 11.27 -0.11
N ASP A 32 -4.19 11.71 -1.23
CA ASP A 32 -5.60 11.51 -1.53
C ASP A 32 -5.89 10.05 -1.92
N PHE A 33 -5.04 9.43 -2.74
CA PHE A 33 -5.12 8.00 -3.05
C PHE A 33 -5.00 7.13 -1.81
N LEU A 34 -4.01 7.43 -0.95
CA LEU A 34 -3.82 6.69 0.29
C LEU A 34 -5.06 6.79 1.19
N ARG A 35 -5.63 7.98 1.36
CA ARG A 35 -6.88 8.16 2.12
C ARG A 35 -8.03 7.37 1.50
N ARG A 36 -8.16 7.33 0.17
CA ARG A 36 -9.21 6.57 -0.51
C ARG A 36 -9.04 5.06 -0.29
N PHE A 37 -7.82 4.53 -0.37
CA PHE A 37 -7.55 3.12 -0.08
C PHE A 37 -7.87 2.79 1.37
N CYS A 38 -7.40 3.60 2.32
CA CYS A 38 -7.67 3.40 3.74
C CYS A 38 -9.18 3.47 4.05
N SER A 39 -9.91 4.40 3.43
CA SER A 39 -11.37 4.51 3.55
C SER A 39 -12.09 3.27 3.01
N HIS A 40 -11.69 2.78 1.84
CA HIS A 40 -12.25 1.54 1.27
C HIS A 40 -12.01 0.33 2.17
N LEU A 41 -10.87 0.31 2.87
CA LEU A 41 -10.52 -0.73 3.83
C LEU A 41 -11.15 -0.51 5.21
N GLY A 42 -11.89 0.57 5.43
CA GLY A 42 -12.51 0.88 6.73
C GLY A 42 -11.49 1.19 7.83
N MET A 43 -10.31 1.67 7.47
CA MET A 43 -9.27 2.04 8.44
C MET A 43 -9.69 3.28 9.23
N ASN A 44 -9.40 3.28 10.53
CA ASN A 44 -9.65 4.39 11.42
C ASN A 44 -8.59 5.50 11.27
N ASN A 45 -8.86 6.67 11.87
CA ASN A 45 -7.99 7.83 11.74
C ASN A 45 -6.55 7.60 12.23
N LYS A 46 -6.34 6.76 13.24
CA LYS A 46 -4.98 6.45 13.74
C LYS A 46 -4.21 5.62 12.72
N GLU A 47 -4.86 4.63 12.12
CA GLU A 47 -4.28 3.78 11.08
C GLU A 47 -3.99 4.56 9.81
N VAL A 48 -4.92 5.42 9.37
CA VAL A 48 -4.74 6.31 8.20
C VAL A 48 -3.52 7.22 8.40
N LYS A 49 -3.43 7.86 9.57
CA LYS A 49 -2.31 8.74 9.90
C LYS A 49 -0.99 7.98 9.93
N ALA A 50 -0.97 6.81 10.56
CA ALA A 50 0.22 5.97 10.61
C ALA A 50 0.69 5.51 9.22
N ALA A 51 -0.25 5.14 8.35
CA ALA A 51 0.05 4.79 6.96
C ALA A 51 0.61 5.99 6.17
N GLN A 52 0.04 7.19 6.35
CA GLN A 52 0.54 8.42 5.71
C GLN A 52 1.99 8.73 6.11
N GLU A 53 2.27 8.70 7.41
CA GLU A 53 3.62 8.92 7.94
C GLU A 53 4.60 7.85 7.45
N ALA A 54 4.20 6.57 7.45
CA ALA A 54 5.04 5.48 6.97
C ALA A 54 5.35 5.58 5.46
N VAL A 55 4.38 5.97 4.63
CA VAL A 55 4.59 6.22 3.20
C VAL A 55 5.57 7.38 3.01
N GLN A 56 5.41 8.48 3.73
CA GLN A 56 6.34 9.61 3.66
C GLN A 56 7.77 9.21 4.05
N LYS A 57 7.93 8.38 5.10
CA LYS A 57 9.25 7.86 5.50
C LYS A 57 9.86 6.88 4.48
N SER A 58 9.02 6.12 3.76
CA SER A 58 9.51 5.28 2.65
C SER A 58 10.10 6.11 1.50
N GLU A 59 9.70 7.37 1.43
CA GLU A 59 10.34 8.52 0.74
C GLU A 59 11.87 8.44 0.64
N GLU A 60 12.46 8.16 1.80
CA GLU A 60 13.88 8.28 2.08
C GLU A 60 14.63 6.95 1.90
N LEU A 61 13.92 5.87 1.52
CA LEU A 61 14.48 4.54 1.34
C LEU A 61 14.67 4.23 -0.15
N ASP A 62 15.77 3.57 -0.51
CA ASP A 62 16.02 3.11 -1.88
C ASP A 62 15.19 1.84 -2.21
N ILE A 63 13.87 2.01 -2.34
CA ILE A 63 12.95 0.92 -2.65
C ILE A 63 12.67 0.91 -4.14
N ARG A 64 13.10 -0.15 -4.84
CA ARG A 64 12.89 -0.33 -6.28
C ARG A 64 11.49 -0.82 -6.64
N ARG A 65 10.47 -0.15 -6.09
CA ARG A 65 9.04 -0.43 -6.34
C ARG A 65 8.32 0.85 -6.71
N ILE A 66 7.27 0.72 -7.51
CA ILE A 66 6.43 1.87 -7.84
C ILE A 66 5.65 2.36 -6.61
N PRO A 67 5.37 3.68 -6.47
CA PRO A 67 4.79 4.25 -5.25
C PRO A 67 3.50 3.58 -4.77
N VAL A 68 2.60 3.21 -5.68
CA VAL A 68 1.34 2.53 -5.31
C VAL A 68 1.57 1.15 -4.69
N SER A 69 2.60 0.42 -5.12
CA SER A 69 2.95 -0.88 -4.53
C SER A 69 3.55 -0.72 -3.14
N VAL A 70 4.33 0.33 -2.93
CA VAL A 70 4.87 0.71 -1.61
C VAL A 70 3.73 1.08 -0.67
N ALA A 71 2.80 1.94 -1.11
CA ALA A 71 1.62 2.31 -0.34
C ALA A 71 0.75 1.10 0.04
N ALA A 72 0.46 0.20 -0.90
CA ALA A 72 -0.31 -1.01 -0.64
C ALA A 72 0.36 -1.94 0.40
N ALA A 73 1.69 -2.08 0.32
CA ALA A 73 2.44 -2.89 1.29
C ALA A 73 2.52 -2.23 2.67
N ILE A 74 2.63 -0.90 2.75
CA ILE A 74 2.60 -0.16 4.02
C ILE A 74 1.23 -0.27 4.67
N ILE A 75 0.14 -0.14 3.90
CA ILE A 75 -1.22 -0.38 4.40
C ILE A 75 -1.33 -1.79 4.98
N TYR A 76 -0.81 -2.80 4.28
CA TYR A 76 -0.76 -4.16 4.81
C TYR A 76 0.02 -4.25 6.13
N MET A 77 1.19 -3.63 6.25
CA MET A 77 1.95 -3.62 7.50
C MET A 77 1.15 -3.01 8.67
N ILE A 78 0.51 -1.86 8.43
CA ILE A 78 -0.28 -1.16 9.44
C ILE A 78 -1.47 -2.02 9.88
N THR A 79 -2.23 -2.58 8.95
CA THR A 79 -3.42 -3.38 9.30
C THR A 79 -3.05 -4.69 10.00
N GLN A 80 -1.88 -5.28 9.71
CA GLN A 80 -1.41 -6.48 10.41
C GLN A 80 -1.02 -6.22 11.87
N LEU A 81 -0.75 -4.97 12.24
CA LEU A 81 -0.48 -4.51 13.60
C LEU A 81 -1.75 -4.07 14.34
N SER A 82 -2.88 -3.99 13.64
CA SER A 82 -4.20 -3.70 14.20
C SER A 82 -4.89 -4.98 14.67
N ASP A 83 -5.89 -4.83 15.55
CA ASP A 83 -6.84 -5.90 15.86
C ASP A 83 -7.70 -6.27 14.62
N ASP A 84 -7.97 -5.29 13.75
CA ASP A 84 -8.79 -5.46 12.54
C ASP A 84 -7.92 -5.71 11.30
N LYS A 85 -7.30 -6.90 11.27
CA LYS A 85 -6.38 -7.29 10.19
C LYS A 85 -7.08 -7.38 8.84
N LYS A 86 -6.49 -6.76 7.82
CA LYS A 86 -7.02 -6.79 6.44
C LYS A 86 -6.35 -7.87 5.62
N LEU A 87 -7.13 -8.60 4.83
CA LEU A 87 -6.59 -9.61 3.94
C LEU A 87 -5.83 -8.95 2.79
N LEU A 88 -4.77 -9.60 2.31
CA LEU A 88 -4.03 -9.16 1.12
C LEU A 88 -4.95 -8.99 -0.10
N ARG A 89 -5.97 -9.85 -0.22
CA ARG A 89 -6.99 -9.77 -1.26
C ARG A 89 -7.77 -8.46 -1.20
N ASP A 90 -8.16 -8.02 -0.02
CA ASP A 90 -8.95 -6.79 0.15
C ASP A 90 -8.12 -5.56 -0.19
N ILE A 91 -6.85 -5.56 0.21
CA ILE A 91 -5.89 -4.51 -0.15
C ILE A 91 -5.63 -4.51 -1.66
N SER A 92 -5.52 -5.69 -2.26
CA SER A 92 -5.37 -5.84 -3.71
C SER A 92 -6.57 -5.27 -4.46
N LEU A 93 -7.79 -5.53 -3.99
CA LEU A 93 -9.02 -4.98 -4.56
C LEU A 93 -9.11 -3.46 -4.38
N ALA A 94 -8.76 -2.94 -3.20
CA ALA A 94 -8.81 -1.52 -2.90
C ALA A 94 -7.78 -0.70 -3.71
N THR A 95 -6.59 -1.25 -3.94
CA THR A 95 -5.45 -0.54 -4.56
C THR A 95 -5.28 -0.86 -6.05
N GLY A 96 -5.89 -1.94 -6.55
CA GLY A 96 -5.66 -2.47 -7.89
C GLY A 96 -4.29 -3.14 -8.08
N VAL A 97 -3.48 -3.27 -7.03
CA VAL A 97 -2.15 -3.90 -7.09
C VAL A 97 -2.30 -5.41 -6.86
N ALA A 98 -1.70 -6.24 -7.70
CA ALA A 98 -1.74 -7.69 -7.54
C ALA A 98 -1.10 -8.14 -6.21
N GLU A 99 -1.69 -9.11 -5.52
CA GLU A 99 -1.21 -9.58 -4.22
C GLU A 99 0.27 -10.01 -4.22
N GLY A 100 0.74 -10.64 -5.30
CA GLY A 100 2.15 -11.02 -5.44
C GLY A 100 3.09 -9.80 -5.43
N THR A 101 2.65 -8.70 -6.03
CA THR A 101 3.38 -7.41 -6.02
C THR A 101 3.37 -6.80 -4.62
N ILE A 102 2.23 -6.86 -3.91
CA ILE A 102 2.13 -6.39 -2.52
C ILE A 102 3.06 -7.19 -1.62
N ARG A 103 3.08 -8.53 -1.74
CA ARG A 103 4.00 -9.41 -0.98
C ARG A 103 5.47 -9.09 -1.27
N ASN A 104 5.83 -8.85 -2.52
CA ASN A 104 7.21 -8.52 -2.89
C ASN A 104 7.62 -7.14 -2.35
N ALA A 105 6.75 -6.13 -2.42
CA ALA A 105 7.01 -4.84 -1.81
C ALA A 105 7.10 -4.94 -0.28
N TYR A 106 6.25 -5.76 0.34
CA TYR A 106 6.31 -6.04 1.78
C TYR A 106 7.65 -6.70 2.18
N LYS A 107 8.18 -7.64 1.39
CA LYS A 107 9.51 -8.22 1.59
C LYS A 107 10.61 -7.16 1.62
N ASP A 108 10.54 -6.21 0.71
CA ASP A 108 11.54 -5.14 0.60
C ASP A 108 11.40 -4.13 1.76
N LEU A 109 10.19 -3.90 2.26
CA LEU A 109 9.89 -2.96 3.37
C LEU A 109 10.14 -3.58 4.76
N TYR A 110 9.98 -4.89 4.92
CA TYR A 110 10.01 -5.58 6.20
C TYR A 110 11.28 -5.31 7.04
N PRO A 111 12.51 -5.31 6.47
CA PRO A 111 13.72 -4.97 7.20
C PRO A 111 13.74 -3.53 7.74
N HIS A 112 12.92 -2.65 7.16
CA HIS A 112 12.82 -1.23 7.51
C HIS A 112 11.59 -0.92 8.37
N ALA A 113 10.83 -1.93 8.81
CA ALA A 113 9.59 -1.75 9.58
C ALA A 113 9.75 -0.80 10.77
N ALA A 114 10.83 -0.95 11.55
CA ALA A 114 11.10 -0.10 12.72
C ALA A 114 11.35 1.37 12.38
N LYS A 115 11.82 1.67 11.17
CA LYS A 115 12.00 3.04 10.68
C LYS A 115 10.70 3.61 10.14
N LEU A 116 9.95 2.79 9.41
CA LEU A 116 8.72 3.17 8.71
C LEU A 116 7.54 3.39 9.66
N ILE A 117 7.26 2.41 10.51
CA ILE A 117 6.07 2.44 11.36
C ILE A 117 6.27 3.48 12.47
N PRO A 118 5.38 4.49 12.61
CA PRO A 118 5.50 5.47 13.68
C PRO A 118 5.41 4.80 15.05
N THR A 119 6.29 5.18 15.96
CA THR A 119 6.27 4.73 17.37
C THR A 119 5.01 5.17 18.11
N SER A 120 4.31 6.18 17.59
CA SER A 120 2.98 6.63 18.04
C SER A 120 1.86 5.63 17.72
N TYR A 121 2.08 4.72 16.76
CA TYR A 121 1.13 3.71 16.33
C TYR A 121 1.48 2.33 16.91
N ALA A 122 2.73 1.88 16.76
CA ALA A 122 3.19 0.58 17.25
C ALA A 122 4.62 0.69 17.77
N LYS A 123 4.91 0.01 18.89
CA LYS A 123 6.28 -0.05 19.44
C LYS A 123 7.08 -1.11 18.69
N GLU A 124 8.41 -1.05 18.81
CA GLU A 124 9.29 -2.04 18.19
C GLU A 124 8.96 -3.48 18.62
N GLU A 125 8.51 -3.64 19.87
CA GLU A 125 8.03 -4.91 20.39
C GLU A 125 6.79 -5.43 19.65
N ASP A 126 5.89 -4.58 19.17
CA ASP A 126 4.69 -4.98 18.43
C ASP A 126 5.04 -5.38 17.00
N LEU A 127 6.14 -4.85 16.45
CA LEU A 127 6.61 -5.21 15.11
C LEU A 127 7.02 -6.68 15.00
N ARG A 128 7.31 -7.36 16.12
CA ARG A 128 7.53 -8.82 16.14
C ARG A 128 6.28 -9.62 15.76
N ASN A 129 5.10 -9.00 15.87
CA ASN A 129 3.81 -9.60 15.49
C ASN A 129 3.55 -9.53 13.98
N LEU A 130 4.35 -8.76 13.23
CA LEU A 130 4.28 -8.78 11.77
C LEU A 130 4.70 -10.15 11.24
N CYS A 131 3.90 -10.68 10.31
CA CYS A 131 4.18 -11.95 9.67
C CYS A 131 5.49 -11.86 8.87
N ARG A 132 6.45 -12.74 9.15
CA ARG A 132 7.68 -12.82 8.35
C ARG A 132 7.32 -13.21 6.91
N PRO A 133 7.76 -12.43 5.90
CA PRO A 133 7.33 -12.62 4.52
C PRO A 133 8.01 -13.79 3.79
#